data_AF-A0A4Y9TIB4-F1
#
_entry.id   AF-A0A4Y9TIB4-F1
#
_cell.length_a   1.000
_cell.length_b   1.000
_cell.length_c   1.000
_cell.angle_alpha   90.00
_cell.angle_beta   90.00
_cell.angle_gamma   90.00
#
_symmetry.space_group_name_H-M   'P 1'
#
loop_
_entity.id
_entity.type
_entity.pdbx_description
1 polymer ?
#
loop_
_entity_poly.entity_id
_entity_poly.type
_entity_poly.pdbx_seq_one_letter_code
_entity_poly.pdbx_strand_id
1 'polypeptide(L)'
;MAKGWSNEELLASVEAYRQMAEKQQAGVGYSKKQVYEKLAAQFDRTPKAFEYRMQNISAVFDELGLPWIPGLKPAVNVGTAMKATLIQLIQGKTPEDDAQPGGLEDSRNWEKALAAVEQLGGSASRKQVEAWILAREPEFNTNNLTDLYMMSVNARARGGYTQNKKPRRTDQGNRYDRLFNVGKATFELYDPVQHGIWEIYTDVSSGSRFGVSVRQVTNPVEEALAVAQAAAEQADIFDPTDVADARKRVTADIIRRRGQPAFRKALLQAYGEACAITGCNLTAVLEAAHIHPYKGDHTNLVSNGLLLRADLHTLFDLGLIAIESDMMLVRVSPKLKGTDYEKLNGSLLRQPEQKSHRVSADALDWHWSQCGWCD
;
A
#
# COMPACT_ATOMS: atom_id res chain seq x y z
N MET A 1 -9.01 10.52 -12.74
CA MET A 1 -8.97 11.39 -11.54
C MET A 1 -7.61 12.08 -11.50
N ALA A 2 -7.54 13.35 -11.11
CA ALA A 2 -6.26 14.09 -11.12
C ALA A 2 -5.29 13.52 -10.08
N LYS A 3 -4.09 13.13 -10.52
CA LYS A 3 -2.98 12.65 -9.67
C LYS A 3 -2.66 13.72 -8.61
N GLY A 4 -2.84 13.39 -7.32
CA GLY A 4 -2.48 14.26 -6.19
C GLY A 4 -1.00 14.60 -6.20
N TRP A 5 -0.61 15.77 -5.66
CA TRP A 5 0.79 16.22 -5.63
C TRP A 5 1.53 15.60 -4.46
N SER A 6 2.70 15.02 -4.71
CA SER A 6 3.57 14.50 -3.64
C SER A 6 4.32 15.64 -2.94
N ASN A 7 4.83 15.38 -1.73
CA ASN A 7 5.65 16.36 -1.00
C ASN A 7 6.93 16.71 -1.77
N GLU A 8 7.55 15.73 -2.43
CA GLU A 8 8.74 15.94 -3.25
C GLU A 8 8.46 16.88 -4.44
N GLU A 9 7.35 16.67 -5.15
CA GLU A 9 6.94 17.53 -6.26
C GLU A 9 6.68 18.98 -5.79
N LEU A 10 6.09 19.14 -4.61
CA LEU A 10 5.80 20.47 -4.03
C LEU A 10 7.07 21.18 -3.55
N LEU A 11 7.98 20.46 -2.89
CA LEU A 11 9.25 21.00 -2.41
C LEU A 11 10.13 21.44 -3.58
N ALA A 12 10.27 20.60 -4.61
CA ALA A 12 10.99 20.94 -5.84
C ALA A 12 10.39 22.17 -6.54
N SER A 13 9.05 22.30 -6.54
CA SER A 13 8.37 23.46 -7.11
C SER A 13 8.65 24.75 -6.33
N VAL A 14 8.62 24.71 -5.00
CA VAL A 14 8.90 25.86 -4.14
C VAL A 14 10.36 26.29 -4.25
N GLU A 15 11.29 25.33 -4.29
CA GLU A 15 12.72 25.60 -4.44
C GLU A 15 13.05 26.23 -5.80
N ALA A 16 12.49 25.67 -6.87
CA ALA A 16 12.63 26.26 -8.20
C ALA A 16 12.04 27.68 -8.27
N TYR A 17 10.94 27.95 -7.55
CA TYR A 17 10.36 29.28 -7.45
C TYR A 17 11.28 30.25 -6.71
N ARG A 18 11.89 29.85 -5.58
CA ARG A 18 12.87 30.68 -4.85
C ARG A 18 14.07 31.04 -5.71
N GLN A 19 14.67 30.06 -6.38
CA GLN A 19 15.81 30.30 -7.27
C GLN A 19 15.47 31.27 -8.41
N MET A 20 14.24 31.20 -8.96
CA MET A 20 13.80 32.20 -9.94
C MET A 20 13.62 33.59 -9.30
N ALA A 21 13.09 33.67 -8.08
CA ALA A 21 12.93 34.93 -7.35
C ALA A 21 14.27 35.59 -6.99
N GLU A 22 15.27 34.80 -6.57
CA GLU A 22 16.63 35.27 -6.31
C GLU A 22 17.28 35.83 -7.58
N LYS A 23 17.17 35.10 -8.70
CA LYS A 23 17.67 35.58 -10.00
C LYS A 23 16.97 36.87 -10.44
N GLN A 24 15.66 36.96 -10.22
CA GLN A 24 14.87 38.17 -10.48
C GLN A 24 15.38 39.36 -9.64
N GLN A 25 15.64 39.15 -8.34
CA GLN A 25 16.17 40.20 -7.46
C GLN A 25 17.60 40.60 -7.82
N ALA A 26 18.43 39.64 -8.22
CA ALA A 26 19.81 39.87 -8.65
C ALA A 26 19.93 40.45 -10.08
N GLY A 27 18.81 40.65 -10.80
CA GLY A 27 18.83 41.11 -12.19
C GLY A 27 19.39 40.09 -13.19
N VAL A 28 19.52 38.83 -12.79
CA VAL A 28 20.02 37.74 -13.64
C VAL A 28 18.87 37.18 -14.48
N GLY A 29 19.09 37.05 -15.78
CA GLY A 29 18.10 36.45 -16.68
C GLY A 29 17.79 34.98 -16.34
N TYR A 30 16.51 34.61 -16.40
CA TYR A 30 16.05 33.23 -16.24
C TYR A 30 14.87 32.93 -17.18
N SER A 31 14.68 31.65 -17.52
CA SER A 31 13.58 31.19 -18.37
C SER A 31 12.59 30.33 -17.60
N LYS A 32 11.40 30.86 -17.35
CA LYS A 32 10.29 30.14 -16.71
C LYS A 32 9.96 28.84 -17.44
N LYS A 33 9.92 28.89 -18.78
CA LYS A 33 9.65 27.73 -19.64
C LYS A 33 10.64 26.59 -19.38
N GLN A 34 11.94 26.90 -19.35
CA GLN A 34 12.98 25.89 -19.08
C GLN A 34 12.86 25.31 -17.67
N VAL A 35 12.45 26.10 -16.67
CA VAL A 35 12.21 25.61 -15.31
C VAL A 35 11.06 24.60 -15.29
N TYR A 36 9.96 24.87 -16.01
CA TYR A 36 8.82 23.95 -16.07
C TYR A 36 9.14 22.67 -16.83
N GLU A 37 9.92 22.77 -17.91
CA GLU A 37 10.39 21.61 -18.68
C GLU A 37 11.31 20.72 -17.86
N LYS A 38 12.21 21.29 -17.05
CA LYS A 38 13.08 20.53 -16.15
C LYS A 38 12.28 19.79 -15.07
N LEU A 39 11.33 20.47 -14.42
CA LEU A 39 10.48 19.85 -13.41
C LEU A 39 9.58 18.76 -14.02
N ALA A 40 9.04 18.97 -15.23
CA ALA A 40 8.27 17.98 -15.96
C ALA A 40 9.08 16.78 -16.46
N ALA A 41 10.39 16.94 -16.68
CA ALA A 41 11.27 15.82 -16.99
C ALA A 41 11.62 15.00 -15.75
N GLN A 42 11.69 15.64 -14.57
CA GLN A 42 11.98 14.98 -13.31
C GLN A 42 10.76 14.25 -12.72
N PHE A 43 9.56 14.82 -12.91
CA PHE A 43 8.32 14.30 -12.35
C PHE A 43 7.32 14.02 -13.47
N ASP A 44 6.55 12.93 -13.35
CA ASP A 44 5.51 12.53 -14.31
C ASP A 44 4.30 13.49 -14.29
N ARG A 45 4.52 14.71 -14.82
CA ARG A 45 3.57 15.83 -14.98
C ARG A 45 3.94 16.70 -16.18
N THR A 46 2.96 17.45 -16.68
CA THR A 46 3.18 18.37 -17.82
C THR A 46 3.79 19.71 -17.36
N PRO A 47 4.53 20.41 -18.24
CA PRO A 47 5.02 21.77 -17.95
C PRO A 47 3.89 22.75 -17.57
N LYS A 48 2.70 22.58 -18.16
CA LYS A 48 1.52 23.38 -17.83
C LYS A 48 1.04 23.19 -16.39
N ALA A 49 1.17 21.97 -15.85
CA ALA A 49 0.84 21.69 -14.45
C ALA A 49 1.81 22.44 -13.50
N PHE A 50 3.10 22.50 -13.85
CA PHE A 50 4.08 23.28 -13.08
C PHE A 50 3.89 24.78 -13.21
N GLU A 51 3.50 25.29 -14.38
CA GLU A 51 3.12 26.70 -14.53
C GLU A 51 1.98 27.08 -13.58
N TYR A 52 0.92 26.26 -13.53
CA TYR A 52 -0.19 26.48 -12.59
C TYR A 52 0.25 26.35 -11.13
N ARG A 53 1.17 25.42 -10.83
CA ARG A 53 1.77 25.28 -9.49
C ARG A 53 2.51 26.54 -9.06
N MET A 54 3.26 27.19 -9.96
CA MET A 54 3.93 28.46 -9.67
C MET A 54 2.95 29.60 -9.41
N GLN A 55 1.78 29.61 -10.07
CA GLN A 55 0.71 30.58 -9.80
C GLN A 55 0.08 30.36 -8.41
N ASN A 56 -0.06 29.11 -7.97
CA ASN A 56 -0.49 28.79 -6.61
C ASN A 56 0.53 29.27 -5.56
N ILE A 57 1.83 29.08 -5.83
CA ILE A 57 2.91 29.61 -4.98
C ILE A 57 2.85 31.14 -4.94
N SER A 58 2.66 31.79 -6.09
CA SER A 58 2.51 33.25 -6.17
C SER A 58 1.34 33.76 -5.33
N ALA A 59 0.22 33.04 -5.31
CA ALA A 59 -0.92 33.36 -4.44
C ALA A 59 -0.61 33.25 -2.96
N VAL A 60 0.21 32.27 -2.55
CA VAL A 60 0.65 32.17 -1.16
C VAL A 60 1.64 33.30 -0.81
N PHE A 61 2.55 33.66 -1.71
CA PHE A 61 3.44 34.81 -1.50
C PHE A 61 2.64 36.10 -1.34
N ASP A 62 1.66 36.36 -2.22
CA ASP A 62 0.80 37.54 -2.18
C ASP A 62 0.06 37.66 -0.85
N GLU A 63 -0.50 36.55 -0.35
CA GLU A 63 -1.20 36.51 0.93
C GLU A 63 -0.29 36.70 2.15
N LEU A 64 0.95 36.21 2.07
CA LEU A 64 1.96 36.43 3.10
C LEU A 64 2.57 37.84 3.02
N GLY A 65 2.12 38.69 2.09
CA GLY A 65 2.67 40.04 1.87
C GLY A 65 4.07 40.03 1.26
N LEU A 66 4.48 38.91 0.65
CA LEU A 66 5.78 38.75 -0.01
C LEU A 66 5.68 39.10 -1.50
N PRO A 67 6.74 39.68 -2.10
CA PRO A 67 6.76 39.94 -3.54
C PRO A 67 6.79 38.63 -4.34
N TRP A 68 5.92 38.51 -5.33
CA TRP A 68 5.88 37.37 -6.25
C TRP A 68 6.46 37.73 -7.63
N ILE A 69 6.80 36.70 -8.43
CA ILE A 69 7.55 36.87 -9.67
C ILE A 69 6.66 37.48 -10.77
N PRO A 70 7.01 38.65 -11.37
CA PRO A 70 6.21 39.29 -12.41
C PRO A 70 5.87 38.35 -13.57
N GLY A 71 4.60 38.31 -14.00
CA GLY A 71 4.10 37.40 -15.02
C GLY A 71 3.79 35.97 -14.53
N LEU A 72 3.88 35.70 -13.22
CA LEU A 72 3.23 34.56 -12.56
C LEU A 72 2.13 35.09 -11.66
N LYS A 73 1.01 35.45 -12.27
CA LYS A 73 -0.12 36.03 -11.53
C LYS A 73 -0.62 35.04 -10.46
N PRO A 74 -0.83 35.49 -9.21
CA PRO A 74 -1.50 34.72 -8.17
C PRO A 74 -2.75 33.99 -8.69
N ALA A 75 -2.83 32.69 -8.44
CA ALA A 75 -4.01 31.90 -8.75
C ALA A 75 -5.21 32.38 -7.91
N VAL A 76 -6.38 32.50 -8.55
CA VAL A 76 -7.61 33.00 -7.90
C VAL A 76 -8.11 32.05 -6.81
N ASN A 77 -7.94 30.74 -7.01
CA ASN A 77 -8.38 29.72 -6.06
C ASN A 77 -7.29 28.67 -5.84
N VAL A 78 -6.74 28.64 -4.63
CA VAL A 78 -5.85 27.58 -4.15
C VAL A 78 -6.59 26.77 -3.09
N GLY A 79 -6.75 25.46 -3.29
CA GLY A 79 -7.46 24.60 -2.33
C GLY A 79 -6.84 24.67 -0.93
N THR A 80 -7.67 24.72 0.12
CA THR A 80 -7.24 24.98 1.52
C THR A 80 -6.12 24.08 2.00
N ALA A 81 -6.19 22.78 1.72
CA ALA A 81 -5.14 21.82 2.10
C ALA A 81 -3.81 22.12 1.38
N MET A 82 -3.88 22.35 0.06
CA MET A 82 -2.72 22.66 -0.77
C MET A 82 -2.04 23.97 -0.35
N LYS A 83 -2.86 24.96 -0.02
CA LYS A 83 -2.40 26.27 0.46
C LYS A 83 -1.64 26.15 1.78
N ALA A 84 -2.16 25.38 2.75
CA ALA A 84 -1.49 25.13 4.01
C ALA A 84 -0.11 24.46 3.81
N THR A 85 -0.03 23.45 2.94
CA THR A 85 1.24 22.78 2.61
C THR A 85 2.25 23.73 1.96
N LEU A 86 1.81 24.58 1.01
CA LEU A 86 2.69 25.55 0.38
C LEU A 86 3.20 26.61 1.36
N ILE A 87 2.36 27.10 2.28
CA ILE A 87 2.78 28.06 3.31
C ILE A 87 3.93 27.49 4.14
N GLN A 88 3.82 26.23 4.58
CA GLN A 88 4.88 25.57 5.34
C GLN A 88 6.18 25.54 4.53
N LEU A 89 6.14 24.99 3.32
CA LEU A 89 7.33 24.89 2.45
C LEU A 89 7.98 26.25 2.19
N ILE A 90 7.19 27.30 1.96
CA ILE A 90 7.65 28.67 1.67
C ILE A 90 8.30 29.33 2.87
N GLN A 91 7.85 29.03 4.09
CA GLN A 91 8.46 29.53 5.32
C GLN A 91 9.78 28.81 5.67
N GLY A 92 10.30 27.99 4.74
CA GLY A 92 11.49 27.19 4.97
C GLY A 92 11.20 26.02 5.89
N LYS A 93 9.91 25.71 6.08
CA LYS A 93 9.49 24.57 6.87
C LYS A 93 9.17 23.43 5.92
N THR A 94 10.04 22.43 5.79
CA THR A 94 9.59 21.12 5.31
C THR A 94 8.38 20.67 6.15
N PRO A 95 7.53 19.75 5.68
CA PRO A 95 6.53 19.12 6.56
C PRO A 95 7.15 18.51 7.84
N GLU A 96 8.49 18.40 7.87
CA GLU A 96 9.35 17.97 8.96
C GLU A 96 9.89 19.14 9.83
N ASP A 97 9.83 20.40 9.40
CA ASP A 97 10.40 21.56 10.12
C ASP A 97 9.42 22.30 11.05
N ASP A 98 8.20 21.76 11.23
CA ASP A 98 7.48 21.94 12.50
C ASP A 98 7.95 20.91 13.56
N ALA A 99 9.05 20.17 13.31
CA ALA A 99 9.78 19.37 14.30
C ALA A 99 11.07 20.05 14.80
N GLN A 100 11.07 21.38 14.91
CA GLN A 100 11.85 22.02 15.95
C GLN A 100 10.88 22.62 16.97
N PRO A 101 10.91 22.17 18.24
CA PRO A 101 10.07 22.74 19.27
C PRO A 101 10.44 24.22 19.37
N GLY A 102 9.52 25.09 18.94
CA GLY A 102 9.37 26.37 19.60
C GLY A 102 9.35 26.08 21.10
N GLY A 103 10.10 26.89 21.87
CA GLY A 103 10.31 26.66 23.30
C GLY A 103 9.07 26.04 23.93
N LEU A 104 9.28 24.95 24.67
CA LEU A 104 8.28 24.06 25.26
C LEU A 104 7.02 24.82 25.78
N GLU A 105 7.18 26.05 26.25
CA GLU A 105 6.12 27.00 26.63
C GLU A 105 4.93 27.16 25.64
N ASP A 106 5.13 27.19 24.30
CA ASP A 106 4.05 27.44 23.32
C ASP A 106 3.51 26.18 22.61
N SER A 107 4.07 25.00 22.90
CA SER A 107 3.70 23.75 22.23
C SER A 107 2.39 23.16 22.75
N ARG A 108 1.60 22.49 21.89
CA ARG A 108 0.43 21.71 22.35
C ARG A 108 0.88 20.48 23.14
N ASN A 109 0.03 19.98 24.04
CA ASN A 109 0.41 18.84 24.89
C ASN A 109 0.88 17.59 24.11
N TRP A 110 0.24 17.26 23.00
CA TRP A 110 0.66 16.15 22.15
C TRP A 110 2.00 16.40 21.45
N GLU A 111 2.33 17.66 21.12
CA GLU A 111 3.64 18.04 20.54
C GLU A 111 4.75 17.86 21.58
N LYS A 112 4.48 18.23 22.84
CA LYS A 112 5.40 17.97 23.97
C LYS A 112 5.64 16.47 24.18
N ALA A 113 4.57 15.68 24.15
CA ALA A 113 4.65 14.22 24.30
C ALA A 113 5.43 13.56 23.14
N LEU A 114 5.23 14.03 21.91
CA LEU A 114 5.95 13.54 20.74
C LEU A 114 7.44 13.91 20.79
N ALA A 115 7.75 15.18 21.10
CA ALA A 115 9.12 15.65 21.24
C ALA A 115 9.88 14.85 22.31
N ALA A 116 9.23 14.52 23.43
CA ALA A 116 9.82 13.63 24.43
C ALA A 116 10.20 12.26 23.86
N VAL A 117 9.33 11.60 23.08
CA VAL A 117 9.64 10.29 22.47
C VAL A 117 10.81 10.41 21.50
N GLU A 118 10.82 11.45 20.65
CA GLU A 118 11.92 11.71 19.70
C GLU A 118 13.26 11.91 20.43
N GLN A 119 13.27 12.74 21.49
CA GLN A 119 14.48 13.06 22.26
C GLN A 119 14.97 11.91 23.15
N LEU A 120 14.10 10.96 23.48
CA LEU A 120 14.44 9.75 24.22
C LEU A 120 14.94 8.61 23.31
N GLY A 121 15.24 8.90 22.04
CA GLY A 121 15.80 7.94 21.10
C GLY A 121 14.75 7.23 20.23
N GLY A 122 13.56 7.83 20.09
CA GLY A 122 12.50 7.33 19.21
C GLY A 122 11.68 6.17 19.77
N SER A 123 11.97 5.68 20.98
CA SER A 123 11.20 4.68 21.72
C SER A 123 11.22 5.01 23.21
N ALA A 124 10.04 5.20 23.81
CA ALA A 124 9.92 5.59 25.21
C ALA A 124 8.64 5.10 25.89
N SER A 125 8.75 4.71 27.16
CA SER A 125 7.60 4.44 28.01
C SER A 125 6.91 5.73 28.45
N ARG A 126 5.62 5.66 28.77
CA ARG A 126 4.84 6.78 29.33
C ARG A 126 5.55 7.42 30.52
N LYS A 127 6.17 6.63 31.40
CA LYS A 127 6.92 7.13 32.57
C LYS A 127 8.17 7.91 32.17
N GLN A 128 8.90 7.45 31.15
CA GLN A 128 10.08 8.17 30.65
C GLN A 128 9.67 9.49 29.99
N VAL A 129 8.59 9.48 29.20
CA VAL A 129 8.01 10.70 28.61
C VAL A 129 7.58 11.69 29.70
N GLU A 130 6.86 11.22 30.72
CA GLU A 130 6.43 12.03 31.87
C GLU A 130 7.61 12.68 32.60
N ALA A 131 8.62 11.88 32.98
CA ALA A 131 9.81 12.37 33.66
C ALA A 131 10.58 13.39 32.80
N TRP A 132 10.67 13.16 31.50
CA TRP A 132 11.37 14.06 30.58
C TRP A 132 10.68 15.43 30.48
N ILE A 133 9.35 15.45 30.44
CA ILE A 133 8.55 16.69 30.38
C ILE A 133 8.60 17.41 31.72
N LEU A 134 8.31 16.74 32.83
CA LEU A 134 8.27 17.37 34.17
C LEU A 134 9.63 17.96 34.60
N ALA A 135 10.74 17.39 34.11
CA ALA A 135 12.08 17.95 34.34
C ALA A 135 12.27 19.34 33.70
N ARG A 136 11.43 19.71 32.72
CA ARG A 136 11.50 20.98 31.97
C ARG A 136 10.29 21.87 32.24
N GLU A 137 9.12 21.27 32.44
CA GLU A 137 7.86 21.91 32.77
C GLU A 137 7.21 21.25 33.99
N PRO A 138 7.59 21.66 35.23
CA PRO A 138 7.06 21.05 36.45
C PRO A 138 5.54 21.16 36.61
N GLU A 139 4.92 22.17 35.98
CA GLU A 139 3.47 22.43 36.02
C GLU A 139 2.67 21.63 34.96
N PHE A 140 3.32 20.77 34.17
CA PHE A 140 2.65 20.02 33.11
C PHE A 140 1.61 19.04 33.67
N ASN A 141 0.36 19.16 33.22
CA ASN A 141 -0.71 18.23 33.59
C ASN A 141 -0.52 16.87 32.88
N THR A 142 -0.04 15.88 33.65
CA THR A 142 0.29 14.52 33.16
C THR A 142 -0.90 13.74 32.60
N ASN A 143 -2.15 14.16 32.86
CA ASN A 143 -3.33 13.59 32.22
C ASN A 143 -3.32 13.79 30.69
N ASN A 144 -2.64 14.83 30.21
CA ASN A 144 -2.51 15.09 28.78
C ASN A 144 -1.60 14.09 28.06
N LEU A 145 -0.84 13.25 28.77
CA LEU A 145 -0.08 12.16 28.16
C LEU A 145 -1.01 11.08 27.54
N THR A 146 -2.32 11.17 27.74
CA THR A 146 -3.29 10.38 26.96
C THR A 146 -3.13 10.63 25.45
N ASP A 147 -2.61 11.79 25.04
CA ASP A 147 -2.27 12.13 23.66
C ASP A 147 -1.28 11.16 22.98
N LEU A 148 -0.47 10.42 23.75
CA LEU A 148 0.36 9.33 23.21
C LEU A 148 -0.50 8.29 22.48
N TYR A 149 -1.68 7.95 23.03
CA TYR A 149 -2.62 7.02 22.39
C TYR A 149 -3.35 7.66 21.21
N MET A 150 -3.60 8.97 21.25
CA MET A 150 -4.20 9.70 20.13
C MET A 150 -3.30 9.63 18.88
N MET A 151 -1.99 9.76 19.08
CA MET A 151 -0.98 9.71 18.02
C MET A 151 -0.57 8.29 17.58
N SER A 152 -0.87 7.29 18.41
CA SER A 152 -0.47 5.90 18.17
C SER A 152 -1.36 5.23 17.13
N VAL A 153 -0.80 4.84 15.98
CA VAL A 153 -1.60 4.39 14.83
C VAL A 153 -2.42 3.13 15.08
N ASN A 154 -1.92 2.25 15.93
CA ASN A 154 -2.50 0.96 16.30
C ASN A 154 -3.31 0.99 17.61
N ALA A 155 -3.39 2.15 18.28
CA ALA A 155 -4.12 2.25 19.54
C ALA A 155 -5.63 2.26 19.29
N ARG A 156 -6.35 1.23 19.79
CA ARG A 156 -7.82 1.14 19.69
C ARG A 156 -8.53 2.39 20.23
N ALA A 157 -8.02 2.96 21.32
CA ALA A 157 -8.58 4.16 21.93
C ALA A 157 -8.48 5.42 21.05
N ARG A 158 -7.60 5.45 20.03
CA ARG A 158 -7.35 6.65 19.23
C ARG A 158 -8.61 7.15 18.50
N GLY A 159 -9.56 6.25 18.18
CA GLY A 159 -10.84 6.60 17.55
C GLY A 159 -11.75 7.48 18.42
N GLY A 160 -11.52 7.54 19.73
CA GLY A 160 -12.28 8.38 20.66
C GLY A 160 -11.85 9.86 20.69
N TYR A 161 -10.79 10.23 19.97
CA TYR A 161 -10.23 11.58 19.98
C TYR A 161 -10.78 12.42 18.82
N THR A 162 -11.06 13.69 19.06
CA THR A 162 -11.62 14.62 18.07
C THR A 162 -10.75 14.75 16.82
N GLN A 163 -9.44 14.59 16.96
CA GLN A 163 -8.42 14.56 15.91
C GLN A 163 -8.61 13.39 14.94
N ASN A 164 -9.20 12.30 15.42
CA ASN A 164 -9.34 11.02 14.73
C ASN A 164 -10.81 10.69 14.38
N LYS A 165 -11.71 11.68 14.45
CA LYS A 165 -13.16 11.49 14.21
C LYS A 165 -13.55 11.18 12.76
N LYS A 166 -12.61 11.25 11.81
CA LYS A 166 -12.86 11.03 10.37
C LYS A 166 -12.09 9.82 9.88
N PRO A 167 -12.69 8.97 9.04
CA PRO A 167 -11.98 7.87 8.39
C PRO A 167 -10.80 8.37 7.55
N ARG A 168 -9.67 7.66 7.62
CA ARG A 168 -8.42 8.00 6.93
C ARG A 168 -7.41 6.85 7.03
N ARG A 169 -6.51 6.77 6.04
CA ARG A 169 -5.36 5.84 6.05
C ARG A 169 -4.09 6.59 6.43
N THR A 170 -3.13 5.88 7.04
CA THR A 170 -1.87 6.48 7.49
C THR A 170 -0.92 6.85 6.35
N ASP A 171 -1.04 6.20 5.19
CA ASP A 171 -0.30 6.54 3.95
C ASP A 171 -0.74 7.88 3.30
N GLN A 172 -1.74 8.54 3.88
CA GLN A 172 -2.19 9.88 3.47
C GLN A 172 -1.45 11.02 4.19
N GLY A 173 -0.53 10.70 5.11
CA GLY A 173 0.36 11.68 5.74
C GLY A 173 -0.33 12.60 6.75
N ASN A 174 -1.17 12.06 7.64
CA ASN A 174 -1.83 12.88 8.66
C ASN A 174 -0.88 13.22 9.82
N ARG A 175 -0.90 14.48 10.27
CA ARG A 175 -0.03 14.97 11.37
C ARG A 175 -0.15 14.23 12.70
N TYR A 176 -1.25 13.48 12.92
CA TYR A 176 -1.49 12.69 14.12
C TYR A 176 -1.09 11.22 13.97
N ASP A 177 -0.51 10.79 12.85
CA ASP A 177 0.03 9.44 12.66
C ASP A 177 1.52 9.43 12.94
N ARG A 178 1.90 9.56 14.21
CA ARG A 178 3.29 9.78 14.60
C ARG A 178 3.90 8.66 15.44
N LEU A 179 3.07 7.90 16.15
CA LEU A 179 3.54 6.89 17.09
C LEU A 179 2.98 5.50 16.77
N PHE A 180 3.65 4.48 17.27
CA PHE A 180 3.21 3.10 17.32
C PHE A 180 3.30 2.61 18.77
N ASN A 181 2.23 1.98 19.28
CA ASN A 181 2.20 1.45 20.64
C ASN A 181 2.71 0.01 20.64
N VAL A 182 3.89 -0.21 21.23
CA VAL A 182 4.52 -1.54 21.33
C VAL A 182 4.07 -2.34 22.55
N GLY A 183 3.14 -1.80 23.33
CA GLY A 183 2.61 -2.43 24.54
C GLY A 183 3.32 -1.96 25.81
N LYS A 184 2.82 -2.40 26.98
CA LYS A 184 3.32 -1.99 28.31
C LYS A 184 3.47 -0.46 28.47
N ALA A 185 2.56 0.31 27.85
CA ALA A 185 2.60 1.76 27.79
C ALA A 185 3.91 2.34 27.21
N THR A 186 4.47 1.67 26.20
CA THR A 186 5.66 2.09 25.45
C THR A 186 5.29 2.45 24.03
N PHE A 187 5.92 3.49 23.51
CA PHE A 187 5.57 4.14 22.26
C PHE A 187 6.83 4.39 21.44
N GLU A 188 6.75 4.12 20.15
CA GLU A 188 7.85 4.27 19.18
C GLU A 188 7.42 5.18 18.04
N LEU A 189 8.37 5.76 17.32
CA LEU A 189 8.06 6.52 16.10
C LEU A 189 7.44 5.59 15.06
N TYR A 190 6.33 6.04 14.46
CA TYR A 190 5.64 5.28 13.44
C TYR A 190 6.37 5.35 12.10
N ASP A 191 6.91 4.20 11.68
CA ASP A 191 7.37 3.94 10.32
C ASP A 191 6.37 3.03 9.58
N PRO A 192 5.70 3.48 8.51
CA PRO A 192 4.77 2.66 7.73
C PRO A 192 5.41 1.42 7.09
N VAL A 193 6.70 1.44 6.78
CA VAL A 193 7.42 0.30 6.18
C VAL A 193 7.59 -0.81 7.23
N GLN A 194 7.99 -0.45 8.45
CA GLN A 194 8.19 -1.39 9.54
C GLN A 194 6.87 -1.84 10.19
N HIS A 195 5.94 -0.92 10.37
CA HIS A 195 4.73 -1.14 11.19
C HIS A 195 3.47 -1.40 10.37
N GLY A 196 3.58 -1.36 9.04
CA GLY A 196 2.47 -1.49 8.09
C GLY A 196 1.56 -0.27 8.05
N ILE A 197 0.66 -0.24 7.07
CA ILE A 197 -0.36 0.81 6.92
C ILE A 197 -1.52 0.53 7.85
N TRP A 198 -2.03 1.57 8.51
CA TRP A 198 -3.21 1.50 9.38
C TRP A 198 -4.32 2.39 8.84
N GLU A 199 -5.56 2.10 9.21
CA GLU A 199 -6.69 2.96 8.90
C GLU A 199 -7.61 3.15 10.09
N ILE A 200 -8.17 4.36 10.15
CA ILE A 200 -9.38 4.67 10.89
C ILE A 200 -10.52 4.48 9.90
N TYR A 201 -11.47 3.61 10.22
CA TYR A 201 -12.61 3.30 9.37
C TYR A 201 -13.93 3.54 10.12
N THR A 202 -15.00 3.76 9.35
CA THR A 202 -16.34 3.89 9.91
C THR A 202 -16.78 2.56 10.51
N ASP A 203 -17.13 2.59 11.80
CA ASP A 203 -17.61 1.43 12.53
C ASP A 203 -18.74 1.86 13.46
N VAL A 204 -19.95 1.78 12.93
CA VAL A 204 -21.20 2.11 13.63
C VAL A 204 -21.49 1.17 14.81
N SER A 205 -20.79 0.03 14.90
CA SER A 205 -20.97 -0.97 15.96
C SER A 205 -19.95 -0.84 17.10
N SER A 206 -18.87 -0.07 16.90
CA SER A 206 -17.72 0.01 17.80
C SER A 206 -17.99 0.58 19.19
N GLY A 207 -19.13 1.24 19.41
CA GLY A 207 -19.39 2.03 20.62
C GLY A 207 -18.46 3.24 20.79
N SER A 208 -17.60 3.54 19.81
CA SER A 208 -16.74 4.72 19.79
C SER A 208 -17.57 5.99 19.73
N ARG A 209 -17.14 7.05 20.44
CA ARG A 209 -17.80 8.37 20.47
C ARG A 209 -18.12 8.93 19.09
N PHE A 210 -17.30 8.62 18.08
CA PHE A 210 -17.44 9.11 16.72
C PHE A 210 -17.81 8.01 15.71
N GLY A 211 -18.15 6.79 16.17
CA GLY A 211 -18.52 5.68 15.28
C GLY A 211 -17.38 5.26 14.34
N VAL A 212 -16.14 5.29 14.85
CA VAL A 212 -14.94 4.89 14.11
C VAL A 212 -14.08 3.92 14.91
N SER A 213 -13.47 2.98 14.20
CA SER A 213 -12.54 1.97 14.71
C SER A 213 -11.22 2.01 13.94
N VAL A 214 -10.24 1.25 14.44
CA VAL A 214 -8.87 1.21 13.92
C VAL A 214 -8.51 -0.21 13.57
N ARG A 215 -7.94 -0.42 12.38
CA ARG A 215 -7.37 -1.70 11.96
C ARG A 215 -6.13 -1.50 11.11
N GLN A 216 -5.29 -2.53 11.05
CA GLN A 216 -4.22 -2.56 10.06
C GLN A 216 -4.83 -2.79 8.68
N VAL A 217 -4.36 -2.05 7.68
CA VAL A 217 -4.69 -2.31 6.29
C VAL A 217 -3.89 -3.53 5.88
N THR A 218 -4.54 -4.68 5.78
CA THR A 218 -3.94 -5.85 5.14
C THR A 218 -4.25 -5.76 3.65
N ASN A 219 -3.21 -5.79 2.80
CA ASN A 219 -3.38 -6.17 1.41
C ASN A 219 -3.35 -7.70 1.38
N PRO A 220 -4.49 -8.38 1.22
CA PRO A 220 -4.53 -9.83 1.30
C PRO A 220 -3.71 -10.53 0.22
N VAL A 221 -3.37 -9.84 -0.87
CA VAL A 221 -2.44 -10.35 -1.88
C VAL A 221 -1.00 -10.31 -1.34
N GLU A 222 -0.59 -9.23 -0.68
CA GLU A 222 0.73 -9.16 -0.05
C GLU A 222 0.88 -10.15 1.11
N GLU A 223 -0.17 -10.34 1.91
CA GLU A 223 -0.16 -11.32 3.00
C GLU A 223 -0.08 -12.76 2.44
N ALA A 224 -0.87 -13.09 1.41
CA ALA A 224 -0.82 -14.40 0.76
C ALA A 224 0.51 -14.64 0.02
N LEU A 225 1.06 -13.61 -0.65
CA LEU A 225 2.38 -13.68 -1.27
C LEU A 225 3.49 -13.82 -0.23
N ALA A 226 3.42 -13.11 0.90
CA ALA A 226 4.39 -13.24 1.98
C ALA A 226 4.36 -14.63 2.63
N VAL A 227 3.17 -15.21 2.83
CA VAL A 227 3.01 -16.59 3.30
C VAL A 227 3.57 -17.59 2.29
N ALA A 228 3.26 -17.43 1.00
CA ALA A 228 3.79 -18.28 -0.06
C ALA A 228 5.31 -18.16 -0.21
N GLN A 229 5.85 -16.95 -0.07
CA GLN A 229 7.28 -16.68 -0.12
C GLN A 229 8.00 -17.29 1.09
N ALA A 230 7.46 -17.13 2.30
CA ALA A 230 8.01 -17.77 3.50
C ALA A 230 7.97 -19.31 3.42
N ALA A 231 6.90 -19.88 2.84
CA ALA A 231 6.82 -21.32 2.59
C ALA A 231 7.84 -21.79 1.53
N ALA A 232 8.08 -21.01 0.49
CA ALA A 232 9.09 -21.29 -0.53
C ALA A 232 10.52 -21.19 0.04
N GLU A 233 10.81 -20.17 0.86
CA GLU A 233 12.09 -19.98 1.53
C GLU A 233 12.40 -21.08 2.56
N GLN A 234 11.39 -21.58 3.28
CA GLN A 234 11.54 -22.77 4.14
C GLN A 234 11.75 -24.07 3.36
N ALA A 235 11.26 -24.16 2.12
CA ALA A 235 11.43 -25.34 1.28
C ALA A 235 12.81 -25.41 0.61
N ASP A 236 13.56 -24.31 0.54
CA ASP A 236 14.81 -24.19 -0.24
C ASP A 236 16.06 -23.95 0.62
N ILE A 237 16.15 -24.61 1.78
CA ILE A 237 17.45 -24.80 2.44
C ILE A 237 18.23 -25.82 1.61
N PHE A 238 19.03 -25.34 0.67
CA PHE A 238 20.04 -26.15 -0.02
C PHE A 238 21.03 -26.69 1.02
N ASP A 239 20.88 -27.94 1.42
CA ASP A 239 21.85 -28.70 2.20
C ASP A 239 22.72 -29.55 1.25
N PRO A 240 23.98 -29.16 1.00
CA PRO A 240 24.89 -29.89 0.12
C PRO A 240 25.36 -31.26 0.69
N THR A 241 24.93 -31.65 1.89
CA THR A 241 25.33 -32.90 2.54
C THR A 241 24.23 -33.98 2.56
N ASP A 242 23.00 -33.67 2.17
CA ASP A 242 21.87 -34.62 2.12
C ASP A 242 21.74 -35.31 0.74
N VAL A 243 22.72 -36.17 0.43
CA VAL A 243 22.79 -36.94 -0.84
C VAL A 243 21.69 -38.01 -0.94
N ALA A 244 21.06 -38.38 0.17
CA ALA A 244 20.03 -39.42 0.22
C ALA A 244 18.66 -38.90 -0.24
N ASP A 245 18.29 -37.67 0.13
CA ASP A 245 17.04 -37.04 -0.32
C ASP A 245 17.15 -36.51 -1.76
N ALA A 246 18.35 -36.12 -2.20
CA ALA A 246 18.61 -35.66 -3.57
C ALA A 246 18.18 -36.68 -4.65
N ARG A 247 18.31 -37.99 -4.44
CA ARG A 247 17.84 -39.01 -5.42
C ARG A 247 16.32 -39.08 -5.53
N LYS A 248 15.59 -38.92 -4.41
CA LYS A 248 14.12 -38.88 -4.41
C LYS A 248 13.59 -37.59 -5.02
N ARG A 249 14.21 -36.44 -4.69
CA ARG A 249 13.91 -35.13 -5.28
C ARG A 249 14.24 -35.06 -6.76
N VAL A 250 15.39 -35.57 -7.20
CA VAL A 250 15.77 -35.65 -8.62
C VAL A 250 14.79 -36.54 -9.39
N THR A 251 14.33 -37.65 -8.81
CA THR A 251 13.34 -38.51 -9.47
C THR A 251 11.97 -37.82 -9.54
N ALA A 252 11.52 -37.17 -8.47
CA ALA A 252 10.28 -36.40 -8.43
C ALA A 252 10.32 -35.19 -9.39
N ASP A 253 11.44 -34.48 -9.45
CA ASP A 253 11.68 -33.36 -10.38
C ASP A 253 11.82 -33.83 -11.82
N ILE A 254 12.44 -34.99 -12.10
CA ILE A 254 12.46 -35.57 -13.45
C ILE A 254 11.06 -35.99 -13.88
N ILE A 255 10.26 -36.58 -12.99
CA ILE A 255 8.86 -36.95 -13.25
C ILE A 255 8.01 -35.69 -13.48
N ARG A 256 8.14 -34.68 -12.62
CA ARG A 256 7.48 -33.37 -12.74
C ARG A 256 7.89 -32.64 -14.03
N ARG A 257 9.18 -32.60 -14.36
CA ARG A 257 9.72 -32.00 -15.61
C ARG A 257 9.35 -32.78 -16.87
N ARG A 258 9.10 -34.09 -16.81
CA ARG A 258 8.62 -34.88 -17.96
C ARG A 258 7.10 -34.74 -18.17
N GLY A 259 6.32 -34.69 -17.09
CA GLY A 259 4.86 -34.57 -17.15
C GLY A 259 4.36 -33.16 -17.45
N GLN A 260 5.03 -32.12 -16.94
CA GLN A 260 4.57 -30.74 -17.03
C GLN A 260 4.57 -30.16 -18.46
N PRO A 261 5.56 -30.43 -19.35
CA PRO A 261 5.51 -29.97 -20.74
C PRO A 261 4.42 -30.66 -21.57
N ALA A 262 4.22 -31.96 -21.38
CA ALA A 262 3.18 -32.72 -22.07
C ALA A 262 1.77 -32.33 -21.59
N PHE A 263 1.59 -32.19 -20.27
CA PHE A 263 0.36 -31.71 -19.65
C PHE A 263 0.01 -30.29 -20.12
N ARG A 264 1.00 -29.38 -20.11
CA ARG A 264 0.84 -28.03 -20.65
C ARG A 264 0.41 -28.05 -22.11
N LYS A 265 1.07 -28.87 -22.95
CA LYS A 265 0.71 -29.00 -24.37
C LYS A 265 -0.73 -29.50 -24.54
N ALA A 266 -1.15 -30.49 -23.74
CA ALA A 266 -2.51 -31.01 -23.77
C ALA A 266 -3.55 -29.95 -23.38
N LEU A 267 -3.27 -29.15 -22.33
CA LEU A 267 -4.15 -28.05 -21.92
C LEU A 267 -4.22 -26.92 -22.96
N LEU A 268 -3.08 -26.53 -23.56
CA LEU A 268 -3.06 -25.56 -24.65
C LEU A 268 -3.97 -26.01 -25.81
N GLN A 269 -3.89 -27.28 -26.20
CA GLN A 269 -4.74 -27.83 -27.25
C GLN A 269 -6.22 -27.89 -26.84
N ALA A 270 -6.51 -28.31 -25.61
CA ALA A 270 -7.88 -28.47 -25.13
C ALA A 270 -8.64 -27.15 -24.96
N TYR A 271 -7.93 -26.09 -24.55
CA TYR A 271 -8.50 -24.76 -24.30
C TYR A 271 -8.41 -23.80 -25.50
N GLY A 272 -7.93 -24.27 -26.65
CA GLY A 272 -7.75 -23.43 -27.84
C GLY A 272 -6.77 -22.28 -27.60
N GLU A 273 -5.68 -22.57 -26.88
CA GLU A 273 -4.59 -21.63 -26.57
C GLU A 273 -5.03 -20.37 -25.83
N ALA A 274 -6.12 -20.44 -25.06
CA ALA A 274 -6.65 -19.27 -24.39
C ALA A 274 -7.08 -19.55 -22.95
N CYS A 275 -6.83 -18.57 -22.08
CA CYS A 275 -7.09 -18.67 -20.64
C CYS A 275 -8.55 -19.05 -20.36
N ALA A 276 -8.75 -20.02 -19.46
CA ALA A 276 -10.05 -20.53 -19.06
C ALA A 276 -10.96 -19.45 -18.45
N ILE A 277 -10.37 -18.45 -17.76
CA ILE A 277 -11.10 -17.38 -17.07
C ILE A 277 -11.25 -16.13 -17.94
N THR A 278 -10.14 -15.62 -18.50
CA THR A 278 -10.13 -14.31 -19.20
C THR A 278 -10.24 -14.42 -20.71
N GLY A 279 -10.00 -15.60 -21.27
CA GLY A 279 -9.87 -15.78 -22.71
C GLY A 279 -8.62 -15.18 -23.34
N CYS A 280 -7.65 -14.68 -22.56
CA CYS A 280 -6.34 -14.23 -23.06
C CYS A 280 -5.68 -15.33 -23.90
N ASN A 281 -5.30 -15.03 -25.15
CA ASN A 281 -4.71 -15.97 -26.11
C ASN A 281 -3.20 -15.77 -26.34
N LEU A 282 -2.54 -14.97 -25.50
CA LEU A 282 -1.08 -14.82 -25.52
C LEU A 282 -0.45 -16.03 -24.82
N THR A 283 -0.11 -17.07 -25.57
CA THR A 283 0.38 -18.36 -25.04
C THR A 283 1.59 -18.24 -24.11
N ALA A 284 2.44 -17.23 -24.30
CA ALA A 284 3.63 -16.98 -23.48
C ALA A 284 3.31 -16.65 -22.02
N VAL A 285 2.12 -16.11 -21.72
CA VAL A 285 1.71 -15.76 -20.34
C VAL A 285 0.75 -16.79 -19.73
N LEU A 286 0.43 -17.85 -20.46
CA LEU A 286 -0.45 -18.92 -19.99
C LEU A 286 0.36 -19.97 -19.23
N GLU A 287 -0.24 -20.59 -18.24
CA GLU A 287 0.30 -21.61 -17.36
C GLU A 287 -0.70 -22.75 -17.19
N ALA A 288 -0.16 -23.95 -16.99
CA ALA A 288 -0.94 -25.15 -16.74
C ALA A 288 -1.09 -25.33 -15.23
N ALA A 289 -2.26 -24.97 -14.72
CA ALA A 289 -2.60 -25.08 -13.31
C ALA A 289 -3.21 -26.46 -13.03
N HIS A 290 -2.68 -27.18 -12.04
CA HIS A 290 -3.35 -28.37 -11.52
C HIS A 290 -4.42 -27.94 -10.51
N ILE A 291 -5.59 -28.57 -10.57
CA ILE A 291 -6.67 -28.30 -9.62
C ILE A 291 -6.45 -29.11 -8.35
N HIS A 292 -6.27 -30.43 -8.49
CA HIS A 292 -5.90 -31.32 -7.41
C HIS A 292 -4.40 -31.68 -7.53
N PRO A 293 -3.64 -31.73 -6.41
CA PRO A 293 -2.21 -32.05 -6.38
C PRO A 293 -1.84 -33.31 -7.15
N TYR A 294 -0.64 -33.28 -7.74
CA TYR A 294 -0.07 -34.40 -8.47
C TYR A 294 0.17 -35.62 -7.56
N LYS A 295 -0.45 -36.75 -7.89
CA LYS A 295 -0.26 -38.06 -7.21
C LYS A 295 0.30 -39.15 -8.14
N GLY A 296 0.79 -38.78 -9.32
CA GLY A 296 1.29 -39.70 -10.36
C GLY A 296 0.66 -39.43 -11.74
N ASP A 297 1.07 -40.18 -12.77
CA ASP A 297 0.65 -39.94 -14.18
C ASP A 297 -0.87 -39.89 -14.38
N HIS A 298 -1.63 -40.61 -13.55
CA HIS A 298 -3.10 -40.61 -13.56
C HIS A 298 -3.74 -39.28 -13.12
N THR A 299 -2.98 -38.35 -12.56
CA THR A 299 -3.44 -36.99 -12.19
C THR A 299 -3.05 -35.92 -13.20
N ASN A 300 -2.23 -36.25 -14.22
CA ASN A 300 -1.90 -35.38 -15.36
C ASN A 300 -2.98 -35.46 -16.46
N LEU A 301 -4.25 -35.40 -16.06
CA LEU A 301 -5.39 -35.42 -16.96
C LEU A 301 -5.84 -33.99 -17.26
N VAL A 302 -6.26 -33.72 -18.49
CA VAL A 302 -6.80 -32.41 -18.88
C VAL A 302 -7.97 -31.99 -17.98
N SER A 303 -8.78 -32.95 -17.53
CA SER A 303 -9.89 -32.72 -16.60
C SER A 303 -9.46 -32.30 -15.19
N ASN A 304 -8.19 -32.48 -14.81
CA ASN A 304 -7.59 -32.00 -13.56
C ASN A 304 -6.77 -30.71 -13.76
N GLY A 305 -6.94 -30.04 -14.91
CA GLY A 305 -6.14 -28.89 -15.27
C GLY A 305 -6.95 -27.71 -15.76
N LEU A 306 -6.48 -26.50 -15.43
CA LEU A 306 -6.94 -25.26 -16.02
C LEU A 306 -5.78 -24.60 -16.76
N LEU A 307 -6.05 -24.04 -17.93
CA LEU A 307 -5.10 -23.16 -18.61
C LEU A 307 -5.35 -21.72 -18.15
N LEU A 308 -4.46 -21.16 -17.34
CA LEU A 308 -4.65 -19.86 -16.69
C LEU A 308 -3.57 -18.87 -17.11
N ARG A 309 -3.84 -17.57 -17.01
CA ARG A 309 -2.78 -16.55 -17.05
C ARG A 309 -1.96 -16.67 -15.75
N ALA A 310 -0.65 -16.41 -15.79
CA ALA A 310 0.26 -16.63 -14.65
C ALA A 310 -0.18 -15.98 -13.32
N ASP A 311 -0.72 -14.76 -13.39
CA ASP A 311 -1.30 -14.08 -12.23
C ASP A 311 -2.54 -14.79 -11.67
N LEU A 312 -3.44 -15.27 -12.55
CA LEU A 312 -4.64 -16.01 -12.15
C LEU A 312 -4.31 -17.41 -11.64
N HIS A 313 -3.26 -18.04 -12.18
CA HIS A 313 -2.74 -19.29 -11.64
C HIS A 313 -2.25 -19.08 -10.21
N THR A 314 -1.47 -18.03 -9.97
CA THR A 314 -1.01 -17.69 -8.61
C THR A 314 -2.20 -17.42 -7.67
N LEU A 315 -3.19 -16.65 -8.09
CA LEU A 315 -4.39 -16.40 -7.28
C LEU A 315 -5.22 -17.67 -7.03
N PHE A 316 -5.26 -18.59 -7.99
CA PHE A 316 -5.93 -19.88 -7.86
C PHE A 316 -5.20 -20.77 -6.85
N ASP A 317 -3.87 -20.86 -6.92
CA ASP A 317 -3.04 -21.64 -5.99
C ASP A 317 -3.12 -21.08 -4.56
N LEU A 318 -3.20 -19.76 -4.41
CA LEU A 318 -3.41 -19.09 -3.12
C LEU A 318 -4.86 -19.22 -2.59
N GLY A 319 -5.75 -19.89 -3.32
CA GLY A 319 -7.16 -20.01 -2.98
C GLY A 319 -7.92 -18.68 -2.99
N LEU A 320 -7.41 -17.64 -3.67
CA LEU A 320 -8.06 -16.33 -3.79
C LEU A 320 -9.07 -16.28 -4.96
N ILE A 321 -8.96 -17.22 -5.89
CA ILE A 321 -9.95 -17.49 -6.94
C ILE A 321 -10.31 -18.97 -6.88
N ALA A 322 -11.60 -19.28 -6.93
CA ALA A 322 -12.13 -20.63 -6.99
C ALA A 322 -13.15 -20.75 -8.14
N ILE A 323 -13.52 -21.98 -8.51
CA ILE A 323 -14.59 -22.22 -9.49
C ILE A 323 -15.70 -22.98 -8.81
N GLU A 324 -16.92 -22.44 -8.87
CA GLU A 324 -18.12 -23.15 -8.46
C GLU A 324 -18.46 -24.20 -9.52
N SER A 325 -18.51 -25.46 -9.12
CA SER A 325 -18.66 -26.60 -10.02
C SER A 325 -20.05 -26.72 -10.66
N ASP A 326 -21.11 -26.32 -9.94
CA ASP A 326 -22.51 -26.45 -10.40
C ASP A 326 -22.79 -25.64 -11.67
N MET A 327 -22.45 -24.35 -11.63
CA MET A 327 -22.68 -23.42 -12.75
C MET A 327 -21.40 -23.09 -13.54
N MET A 328 -20.26 -23.67 -13.14
CA MET A 328 -18.94 -23.35 -13.70
C MET A 328 -18.62 -21.86 -13.62
N LEU A 329 -18.92 -21.25 -12.47
CA LEU A 329 -18.73 -19.81 -12.27
C LEU A 329 -17.43 -19.53 -11.52
N VAL A 330 -16.68 -18.56 -12.01
CA VAL A 330 -15.52 -18.04 -11.30
C VAL A 330 -16.01 -17.31 -10.05
N ARG A 331 -15.38 -17.60 -8.93
CA ARG A 331 -15.65 -16.97 -7.64
C ARG A 331 -14.38 -16.33 -7.14
N VAL A 332 -14.50 -15.10 -6.69
CA VAL A 332 -13.36 -14.27 -6.28
C VAL A 332 -13.49 -14.00 -4.79
N SER A 333 -12.40 -14.22 -4.05
CA SER A 333 -12.38 -14.03 -2.61
C SER A 333 -12.82 -12.61 -2.23
N PRO A 334 -13.61 -12.42 -1.15
CA PRO A 334 -13.92 -11.10 -0.61
C PRO A 334 -12.67 -10.25 -0.33
N LYS A 335 -11.52 -10.91 -0.12
CA LYS A 335 -10.20 -10.29 -0.01
C LYS A 335 -9.77 -9.48 -1.25
N LEU A 336 -10.20 -9.87 -2.44
CA LEU A 336 -9.87 -9.18 -3.70
C LEU A 336 -10.89 -8.09 -4.08
N LYS A 337 -11.85 -7.76 -3.20
CA LYS A 337 -12.83 -6.70 -3.43
C LYS A 337 -12.15 -5.33 -3.60
N GLY A 338 -12.60 -4.56 -4.59
CA GLY A 338 -12.04 -3.27 -4.98
C GLY A 338 -10.80 -3.34 -5.88
N THR A 339 -10.34 -4.55 -6.24
CA THR A 339 -9.22 -4.76 -7.18
C THR A 339 -9.71 -5.02 -8.60
N ASP A 340 -8.80 -5.01 -9.57
CA ASP A 340 -9.10 -5.36 -10.97
C ASP A 340 -9.60 -6.80 -11.16
N TYR A 341 -9.42 -7.69 -10.18
CA TYR A 341 -9.86 -9.08 -10.24
C TYR A 341 -11.32 -9.27 -9.81
N GLU A 342 -11.91 -8.30 -9.08
CA GLU A 342 -13.31 -8.38 -8.63
C GLU A 342 -14.28 -8.58 -9.80
N LYS A 343 -13.99 -7.97 -10.96
CA LYS A 343 -14.79 -8.09 -12.19
C LYS A 343 -14.86 -9.51 -12.78
N LEU A 344 -13.97 -10.40 -12.34
CA LEU A 344 -13.99 -11.81 -12.78
C LEU A 344 -15.03 -12.62 -12.00
N ASN A 345 -15.52 -12.11 -10.86
CA ASN A 345 -16.51 -12.80 -10.05
C ASN A 345 -17.83 -12.97 -10.83
N GLY A 346 -18.32 -14.20 -10.87
CA GLY A 346 -19.53 -14.57 -11.64
C GLY A 346 -19.30 -14.74 -13.13
N SER A 347 -18.07 -14.62 -13.63
CA SER A 347 -17.78 -14.97 -15.02
C SER A 347 -17.88 -16.48 -15.25
N LEU A 348 -18.34 -16.88 -16.43
CA LEU A 348 -18.44 -18.30 -16.79
C LEU A 348 -17.04 -18.83 -17.14
N LEU A 349 -16.64 -19.95 -16.52
CA LEU A 349 -15.41 -20.65 -16.86
C LEU A 349 -15.54 -21.24 -18.27
N ARG A 350 -14.59 -20.92 -19.15
CA ARG A 350 -14.47 -21.58 -20.45
C ARG A 350 -14.11 -23.04 -20.24
N GLN A 351 -14.79 -23.91 -20.97
CA GLN A 351 -14.56 -25.36 -20.95
C GLN A 351 -13.98 -25.82 -22.29
N PRO A 352 -13.15 -26.87 -22.30
CA PRO A 352 -12.78 -27.56 -23.53
C PRO A 352 -13.99 -28.04 -24.33
N GLU A 353 -13.89 -27.98 -25.66
CA GLU A 353 -14.95 -28.43 -26.56
C GLU A 353 -15.23 -29.93 -26.40
N GLN A 354 -14.17 -30.72 -26.22
CA GLN A 354 -14.26 -32.15 -25.99
C GLN A 354 -14.77 -32.44 -24.58
N LYS A 355 -15.89 -33.15 -24.47
CA LYS A 355 -16.53 -33.48 -23.18
C LYS A 355 -15.60 -34.24 -22.22
N SER A 356 -14.76 -35.15 -22.73
CA SER A 356 -13.78 -35.92 -21.95
C SER A 356 -12.65 -35.08 -21.36
N HIS A 357 -12.45 -33.86 -21.87
CA HIS A 357 -11.45 -32.91 -21.40
C HIS A 357 -12.04 -31.85 -20.47
N ARG A 358 -13.36 -31.82 -20.29
CA ARG A 358 -13.99 -30.88 -19.37
C ARG A 358 -13.46 -31.10 -17.96
N VAL A 359 -13.37 -30.00 -17.25
CA VAL A 359 -12.86 -29.99 -15.88
C VAL A 359 -13.73 -30.87 -14.98
N SER A 360 -13.09 -31.61 -14.08
CA SER A 360 -13.76 -32.45 -13.10
C SER A 360 -14.42 -31.58 -12.03
N ALA A 361 -15.73 -31.76 -11.83
CA ALA A 361 -16.47 -31.12 -10.73
C ALA A 361 -15.86 -31.51 -9.37
N ASP A 362 -15.60 -32.80 -9.13
CA ASP A 362 -14.98 -33.29 -7.90
C ASP A 362 -13.62 -32.63 -7.61
N ALA A 363 -12.81 -32.37 -8.65
CA ALA A 363 -11.54 -31.67 -8.48
C ALA A 363 -11.75 -30.20 -8.09
N LEU A 364 -12.71 -29.53 -8.73
CA LEU A 364 -13.09 -28.16 -8.38
C LEU A 364 -13.64 -28.07 -6.95
N ASP A 365 -14.50 -29.01 -6.54
CA ASP A 365 -15.05 -29.08 -5.18
C ASP A 365 -13.96 -29.32 -4.14
N TRP A 366 -12.98 -30.15 -4.47
CA TRP A 366 -11.79 -30.31 -3.64
C TRP A 366 -11.04 -28.98 -3.47
N HIS A 367 -10.73 -28.27 -4.56
CA HIS A 367 -10.03 -26.98 -4.49
C HIS A 367 -10.85 -25.93 -3.74
N TRP A 368 -12.16 -25.90 -3.97
CA TRP A 368 -13.13 -25.04 -3.29
C TRP A 368 -13.07 -25.24 -1.77
N SER A 369 -13.00 -26.49 -1.29
CA SER A 369 -12.88 -26.79 0.14
C SER A 369 -11.60 -26.25 0.79
N GLN A 370 -10.57 -25.93 0.00
CA GLN A 370 -9.31 -25.35 0.49
C GLN A 370 -9.37 -23.81 0.64
N CYS A 371 -10.36 -23.15 0.02
CA CYS A 371 -10.36 -21.70 -0.11
C CYS A 371 -10.81 -20.96 1.17
N GLY A 372 -11.54 -21.60 2.08
CA GLY A 372 -11.84 -21.05 3.42
C GLY A 372 -12.73 -19.78 3.46
N TRP A 373 -13.24 -19.32 2.32
CA TRP A 373 -14.20 -18.20 2.20
C TRP A 373 -15.40 -18.52 1.30
N CYS A 374 -15.47 -19.77 0.81
CA CYS A 374 -16.47 -20.20 -0.15
C CYS A 374 -17.59 -20.96 0.56
N ASP A 375 -18.47 -20.22 1.24
CA ASP A 375 -19.69 -20.74 1.88
C ASP A 375 -20.92 -20.55 0.99
#